data_AF-A0AAU9ZS70-F1
#
_entry.id   AF-A0AAU9ZS70-F1
#
_cell.length_a   1.000
_cell.length_b   1.000
_cell.length_c   1.000
_cell.angle_alpha   90.00
_cell.angle_beta   90.00
_cell.angle_gamma   90.00
#
_symmetry.space_group_name_H-M   'P 1'
#
loop_
_entity.id
_entity.type
_entity.pdbx_description
1 polymer ?
#
loop_
_entity_poly.entity_id
_entity_poly.type
_entity_poly.pdbx_seq_one_letter_code
_entity_poly.pdbx_strand_id
1 'polypeptide(L)'
;MKMMTSRKSLWLLLFIVIFWVSFTLFRNPSEIWATFKLPVSFSHWNLVMKSPCPTVPLNPPVSLKETEMRIKEVLEKLDKQIPPRPFIHLNTTTSATHSTATILNPQDTYCIGDKLDVLLEARDYLGHRKEYGGDFLRARIFSPALKAGASGKVKDFNNGTYVVSFTLFWEGPVSLSILLMHPSEGVSALWRARKQGYDRIIFTGTFVSGNSQVHTDCALVLNSSVELCQYLDAQDQEAFYCVKPPNVPCAALTHMHSKNKQVSYLRQQERSLFERSNIGVEIMGKPNVISVSKCNKEAVPVKERCKFGMISGIPSGHVWKNTWNPASCSLAPIKMKECLRGKFIHLMGDSTIRQWMEYFKSKINSMSQYKLFTSLWETMFSFQLGRVRKSLLYHST
;
A
#
# COMPACT_ATOMS: atom_id res chain seq x y z
N MET A 1 68.79 37.37 -31.07
CA MET A 1 68.23 36.01 -31.30
C MET A 1 67.10 35.79 -30.30
N LYS A 2 65.83 36.07 -30.66
CA LYS A 2 64.68 35.91 -29.77
C LYS A 2 64.20 34.45 -29.84
N MET A 3 64.37 33.70 -28.75
CA MET A 3 63.84 32.34 -28.63
C MET A 3 62.32 32.37 -28.64
N MET A 4 61.73 31.69 -29.62
CA MET A 4 60.29 31.50 -29.77
C MET A 4 59.89 30.27 -28.94
N THR A 5 59.44 30.50 -27.70
CA THR A 5 58.98 29.42 -26.81
C THR A 5 57.66 28.87 -27.35
N SER A 6 57.71 27.63 -27.87
CA SER A 6 56.57 26.94 -28.46
C SER A 6 55.39 26.82 -27.48
N ARG A 7 54.19 27.23 -27.92
CA ARG A 7 52.91 27.13 -27.19
C ARG A 7 52.61 25.71 -26.65
N LYS A 8 53.22 24.68 -27.23
CA LYS A 8 53.13 23.28 -26.75
C LYS A 8 53.96 23.03 -25.48
N SER A 9 55.11 23.71 -25.32
CA SER A 9 55.95 23.64 -24.13
C SER A 9 55.26 24.26 -22.91
N LEU A 10 54.48 25.31 -23.12
CA LEU A 10 53.71 25.97 -22.04
C LEU A 10 52.60 25.06 -21.50
N TRP A 11 51.92 24.34 -22.40
CA TRP A 11 50.87 23.38 -22.04
C TRP A 11 51.42 22.15 -21.31
N LEU A 12 52.61 21.67 -21.70
CA LEU A 12 53.28 20.57 -21.01
C LEU A 12 53.69 20.96 -19.59
N LEU A 13 54.23 22.17 -19.40
CA LEU A 13 54.56 22.70 -18.06
C LEU A 13 53.30 22.84 -17.19
N LEU A 14 52.20 23.33 -17.75
CA LEU A 14 50.91 23.44 -17.04
C LEU A 14 50.38 22.06 -16.61
N PHE A 15 50.45 21.05 -17.48
CA PHE A 15 50.03 19.69 -17.12
C PHE A 15 50.90 19.07 -16.03
N ILE A 16 52.22 19.29 -16.07
CA ILE A 16 53.14 18.79 -15.04
C ILE A 16 52.85 19.47 -13.71
N VAL A 17 52.59 20.78 -13.68
CA VAL A 17 52.24 21.51 -12.46
C VAL A 17 50.91 21.05 -11.90
N ILE A 18 49.87 20.87 -12.74
CA ILE A 18 48.56 20.38 -12.30
C ILE A 18 48.68 18.96 -11.73
N PHE A 19 49.44 18.09 -12.40
CA PHE A 19 49.68 16.72 -11.92
C PHE A 19 50.44 16.72 -10.60
N TRP A 20 51.47 17.57 -10.44
CA TRP A 20 52.22 17.70 -9.20
C TRP A 20 51.35 18.20 -8.05
N VAL A 21 50.57 19.27 -8.27
CA VAL A 21 49.66 19.82 -7.27
C VAL A 21 48.61 18.80 -6.85
N SER A 22 48.02 18.08 -7.82
CA SER A 22 47.04 17.04 -7.53
C SER A 22 47.69 15.86 -6.78
N PHE A 23 48.89 15.42 -7.19
CA PHE A 23 49.63 14.35 -6.52
C PHE A 23 50.01 14.72 -5.07
N THR A 24 50.40 15.96 -4.82
CA THR A 24 50.67 16.45 -3.45
C THR A 24 49.39 16.56 -2.61
N LEU A 25 48.26 16.97 -3.19
CA LEU A 25 46.96 17.05 -2.51
C LEU A 25 46.39 15.67 -2.15
N PHE A 26 46.67 14.63 -2.95
CA PHE A 26 46.19 13.27 -2.69
C PHE A 26 47.11 12.45 -1.78
N ARG A 27 48.39 12.83 -1.61
CA ARG A 27 49.36 12.04 -0.83
C ARG A 27 49.38 12.35 0.68
N ASN A 28 49.02 13.57 1.10
CA ASN A 28 48.94 13.96 2.51
C ASN A 28 47.64 14.70 2.87
N PRO A 29 46.52 13.99 3.11
CA PRO A 29 45.24 14.61 3.47
C PRO A 29 45.22 15.17 4.91
N SER A 30 46.10 14.68 5.79
CA SER A 30 46.03 14.92 7.23
C SER A 30 46.64 16.24 7.70
N GLU A 31 47.57 16.85 6.97
CA GLU A 31 48.19 18.13 7.39
C GLU A 31 47.46 19.39 6.88
N ILE A 32 46.73 19.29 5.77
CA ILE A 32 46.01 20.45 5.17
C ILE A 32 44.70 20.76 5.93
N TRP A 33 44.12 19.77 6.62
CA TRP A 33 42.91 19.99 7.43
C TRP A 33 43.20 20.67 8.79
N ALA A 34 44.46 20.68 9.23
CA ALA A 34 44.84 21.30 10.50
C ALA A 34 45.03 22.83 10.41
N THR A 35 45.24 23.38 9.20
CA THR A 35 45.59 24.80 8.98
C THR A 35 44.45 25.68 8.48
N PHE A 36 43.29 25.13 8.13
CA PHE A 36 42.07 25.89 7.84
C PHE A 36 41.10 25.90 9.03
N LYS A 37 41.50 26.51 10.15
CA LYS A 37 40.55 27.01 11.16
C LYS A 37 40.13 28.44 10.81
N LEU A 38 39.11 28.57 9.97
CA LEU A 38 38.36 29.83 9.83
C LEU A 38 37.28 29.87 10.93
N PRO A 39 37.16 30.97 11.70
CA PRO A 39 36.12 31.12 12.70
C PRO A 39 34.84 31.55 11.97
N VAL A 40 34.00 30.60 11.60
CA VAL A 40 32.64 30.90 11.15
C VAL A 40 31.68 30.27 12.14
N SER A 41 31.11 31.15 12.95
CA SER A 41 29.89 30.89 13.72
C SER A 41 28.87 30.20 12.81
N PHE A 42 28.56 28.94 13.10
CA PHE A 42 27.40 28.27 12.53
C PHE A 42 26.16 28.87 13.18
N SER A 43 25.77 30.07 12.73
CA SER A 43 24.39 30.48 12.84
C SER A 43 23.56 29.46 12.07
N HIS A 44 22.62 28.88 12.80
CA HIS A 44 21.68 27.86 12.38
C HIS A 44 20.95 28.31 11.10
N TRP A 45 21.43 27.86 9.94
CA TRP A 45 20.72 28.04 8.67
C TRP A 45 19.49 27.13 8.67
N ASN A 46 18.39 27.67 9.19
CA ASN A 46 17.03 27.19 8.99
C ASN A 46 16.66 27.25 7.50
N LEU A 47 17.17 26.33 6.70
CA LEU A 47 16.56 25.99 5.40
C LEU A 47 15.39 25.04 5.67
N VAL A 48 14.35 25.59 6.29
CA VAL A 48 13.01 25.01 6.25
C VAL A 48 12.55 25.07 4.80
N MET A 49 12.76 23.98 4.07
CA MET A 49 11.99 23.70 2.86
C MET A 49 10.54 23.59 3.33
N LYS A 50 9.79 24.70 3.29
CA LYS A 50 8.34 24.68 3.55
C LYS A 50 7.74 23.76 2.50
N SER A 51 7.38 22.56 2.94
CA SER A 51 6.50 21.68 2.19
C SER A 51 5.22 22.46 1.87
N PRO A 52 4.69 22.41 0.63
CA PRO A 52 3.37 22.95 0.32
C PRO A 52 2.24 22.09 0.92
N CYS A 53 2.56 20.96 1.56
CA CYS A 53 1.58 20.25 2.37
C CYS A 53 1.23 21.14 3.58
N PRO A 54 -0.05 21.35 3.89
CA PRO A 54 -0.41 21.95 5.17
C PRO A 54 0.29 21.15 6.27
N THR A 55 1.03 21.84 7.13
CA THR A 55 1.46 21.29 8.41
C THR A 55 0.17 20.88 9.11
N VAL A 56 -0.12 19.59 9.09
CA VAL A 56 -1.16 19.03 9.94
C VAL A 56 -0.77 19.48 11.35
N PRO A 57 -1.63 20.25 12.05
CA PRO A 57 -1.34 20.60 13.43
C PRO A 57 -0.99 19.31 14.15
N LEU A 58 0.17 19.27 14.81
CA LEU A 58 0.43 18.22 15.80
C LEU A 58 -0.77 18.25 16.73
N ASN A 59 -1.64 17.25 16.61
CA ASN A 59 -2.75 17.13 17.54
C ASN A 59 -2.13 17.14 18.93
N PRO A 60 -2.71 17.89 19.90
CA PRO A 60 -2.25 17.81 21.28
C PRO A 60 -2.22 16.33 21.67
N PRO A 61 -1.23 15.90 22.48
CA PRO A 61 -1.11 14.50 22.87
C PRO A 61 -2.43 14.06 23.49
N VAL A 62 -3.22 13.33 22.72
CA VAL A 62 -4.46 12.71 23.17
C VAL A 62 -4.04 11.75 24.26
N SER A 63 -4.71 11.80 25.42
CA SER A 63 -4.32 10.93 26.53
C SER A 63 -4.38 9.47 26.09
N LEU A 64 -3.39 8.66 26.51
CA LEU A 64 -3.32 7.23 26.15
C LEU A 64 -4.65 6.50 26.42
N LYS A 65 -5.31 6.86 27.53
CA LYS A 65 -6.63 6.37 27.92
C LYS A 65 -7.74 6.75 26.93
N GLU A 66 -7.73 7.96 26.39
CA GLU A 66 -8.70 8.39 25.38
C GLU A 66 -8.47 7.65 24.05
N THR A 67 -7.21 7.47 23.64
CA THR A 67 -6.86 6.67 22.46
C THR A 67 -7.31 5.22 22.61
N GLU A 68 -7.06 4.59 23.75
CA GLU A 68 -7.51 3.23 24.06
C GLU A 68 -9.05 3.11 24.01
N MET A 69 -9.79 4.08 24.55
CA MET A 69 -11.25 4.10 24.47
C MET A 69 -11.74 4.19 23.03
N ARG A 70 -11.14 5.06 22.20
CA ARG A 70 -11.48 5.18 20.78
C ARG A 70 -11.19 3.88 20.03
N ILE A 71 -10.04 3.24 20.28
CA ILE A 71 -9.70 1.94 19.69
C ILE A 71 -10.73 0.89 20.08
N LYS A 72 -11.10 0.82 21.36
CA LYS A 72 -12.12 -0.11 21.85
C LYS A 72 -13.47 0.12 21.16
N GLU A 73 -13.92 1.36 21.02
CA GLU A 73 -15.17 1.70 20.32
C GLU A 73 -15.14 1.26 18.85
N VAL A 74 -14.01 1.47 18.15
CA VAL A 74 -13.84 1.01 16.77
C VAL A 74 -13.88 -0.51 16.68
N LEU A 75 -13.19 -1.22 17.57
CA LEU A 75 -13.19 -2.68 17.62
C LEU A 75 -14.58 -3.23 17.90
N GLU A 76 -15.34 -2.63 18.81
CA GLU A 76 -16.74 -3.01 19.09
C GLU A 76 -17.65 -2.79 17.87
N LYS A 77 -17.46 -1.70 17.12
CA LYS A 77 -18.18 -1.47 15.86
C LYS A 77 -17.85 -2.53 14.81
N LEU A 78 -16.57 -2.92 14.69
CA LEU A 78 -16.15 -3.97 13.76
C LEU A 78 -16.68 -5.36 14.18
N ASP A 79 -16.66 -5.66 15.47
CA ASP A 79 -17.22 -6.91 16.01
C ASP A 79 -18.72 -7.03 15.76
N LYS A 80 -19.46 -5.92 15.80
CA LYS A 80 -20.87 -5.89 15.41
C LYS A 80 -21.09 -6.13 13.91
N GLN A 81 -20.16 -5.67 13.06
CA GLN A 81 -20.24 -5.90 11.60
C GLN A 81 -19.82 -7.31 11.20
N ILE A 82 -18.94 -7.95 11.97
CA ILE A 82 -18.44 -9.31 11.72
C ILE A 82 -18.77 -10.19 12.93
N PRO A 83 -20.06 -10.54 13.12
CA PRO A 83 -20.47 -11.33 14.26
C PRO A 83 -19.81 -12.72 14.25
N PRO A 84 -19.62 -13.34 15.43
CA PRO A 84 -19.20 -14.73 15.53
C PRO A 84 -20.17 -15.65 14.77
N ARG A 85 -19.65 -16.45 13.84
CA ARG A 85 -20.41 -17.47 13.11
C ARG A 85 -19.78 -18.83 13.44
N PRO A 86 -20.47 -19.70 14.20
CA PRO A 86 -19.94 -21.02 14.49
C PRO A 86 -19.85 -21.83 13.19
N PHE A 87 -18.71 -22.46 12.98
CA PHE A 87 -18.49 -23.37 11.86
C PHE A 87 -18.49 -24.81 12.38
N ILE A 88 -19.47 -25.60 11.93
CA ILE A 88 -19.61 -27.02 12.30
C ILE A 88 -19.23 -27.90 11.10
N HIS A 89 -19.81 -27.63 9.93
CA HIS A 89 -19.60 -28.43 8.73
C HIS A 89 -19.64 -27.53 7.48
N LEU A 90 -18.90 -27.90 6.43
CA LEU A 90 -18.87 -27.14 5.17
C LEU A 90 -20.27 -27.02 4.56
N ASN A 91 -21.09 -28.08 4.68
CA ASN A 91 -22.41 -28.11 4.06
C ASN A 91 -23.37 -27.01 4.52
N THR A 92 -23.18 -26.46 5.72
CA THR A 92 -24.05 -25.40 6.28
C THR A 92 -23.58 -23.99 5.90
N THR A 93 -22.46 -23.87 5.20
CA THR A 93 -21.90 -22.59 4.74
C THR A 93 -22.45 -22.20 3.38
N THR A 94 -22.34 -20.92 3.03
CA THR A 94 -22.83 -20.41 1.76
C THR A 94 -22.17 -21.13 0.56
N SER A 95 -22.99 -21.70 -0.30
CA SER A 95 -22.61 -22.32 -1.57
C SER A 95 -22.90 -21.37 -2.72
N ALA A 96 -21.86 -21.03 -3.50
CA ALA A 96 -22.04 -20.20 -4.68
C ALA A 96 -22.91 -20.90 -5.76
N THR A 97 -22.78 -22.23 -5.90
CA THR A 97 -23.48 -23.00 -6.93
C THR A 97 -24.98 -23.16 -6.65
N HIS A 98 -25.37 -23.20 -5.38
CA HIS A 98 -26.78 -23.25 -5.00
C HIS A 98 -27.41 -21.88 -4.84
N SER A 99 -26.63 -20.84 -4.52
CA SER A 99 -27.12 -19.48 -4.40
C SER A 99 -27.63 -18.95 -5.74
N THR A 100 -28.60 -18.04 -5.71
CA THR A 100 -29.25 -17.52 -6.92
C THR A 100 -29.08 -16.01 -7.02
N ALA A 101 -28.69 -15.54 -8.21
CA ALA A 101 -28.56 -14.11 -8.52
C ALA A 101 -29.53 -13.73 -9.66
N THR A 102 -30.43 -12.80 -9.38
CA THR A 102 -31.50 -12.39 -10.30
C THR A 102 -31.43 -10.88 -10.54
N ILE A 103 -31.36 -10.47 -11.81
CA ILE A 103 -31.45 -9.05 -12.18
C ILE A 103 -32.87 -8.54 -11.86
N LEU A 104 -32.96 -7.47 -11.08
CA LEU A 104 -34.22 -6.81 -10.77
C LEU A 104 -34.63 -5.88 -11.92
N ASN A 105 -35.90 -5.94 -12.31
CA ASN A 105 -36.49 -5.13 -13.39
C ASN A 105 -35.64 -5.18 -14.68
N PRO A 106 -35.46 -6.37 -15.28
CA PRO A 106 -34.65 -6.52 -16.49
C PRO A 106 -35.21 -5.69 -17.64
N GLN A 107 -34.32 -5.07 -18.41
CA GLN A 107 -34.63 -4.30 -19.62
C GLN A 107 -33.90 -4.89 -20.82
N ASP A 108 -34.48 -4.76 -22.01
CA ASP A 108 -33.85 -5.22 -23.26
C ASP A 108 -32.56 -4.44 -23.57
N THR A 109 -32.53 -3.17 -23.21
CA THR A 109 -31.36 -2.29 -23.36
C THR A 109 -31.34 -1.27 -22.24
N TYR A 110 -30.17 -1.08 -21.65
CA TYR A 110 -29.93 -0.09 -20.60
C TYR A 110 -29.25 1.15 -21.17
N CYS A 111 -29.29 2.23 -20.41
CA CYS A 111 -28.66 3.50 -20.73
C CYS A 111 -27.38 3.70 -19.91
N ILE A 112 -26.40 4.41 -20.47
CA ILE A 112 -25.27 4.90 -19.66
C ILE A 112 -25.81 5.77 -18.52
N GLY A 113 -25.33 5.49 -17.31
CA GLY A 113 -25.76 6.15 -16.07
C GLY A 113 -26.82 5.37 -15.30
N ASP A 114 -27.47 4.39 -15.93
CA ASP A 114 -28.47 3.56 -15.26
C ASP A 114 -27.88 2.79 -14.09
N LYS A 115 -28.75 2.50 -13.13
CA LYS A 115 -28.48 1.58 -12.04
C LYS A 115 -29.09 0.23 -12.36
N LEU A 116 -28.30 -0.81 -12.20
CA LEU A 116 -28.73 -2.19 -12.34
C LEU A 116 -28.58 -2.88 -10.97
N ASP A 117 -29.70 -3.33 -10.42
CA ASP A 117 -29.72 -4.05 -9.16
C ASP A 117 -29.87 -5.56 -9.40
N VAL A 118 -29.08 -6.35 -8.67
CA VAL A 118 -29.13 -7.81 -8.69
C VAL A 118 -29.48 -8.28 -7.27
N LEU A 119 -30.59 -9.02 -7.16
CA LEU A 119 -30.97 -9.70 -5.93
C LEU A 119 -30.22 -11.02 -5.83
N LEU A 120 -29.46 -11.18 -4.76
CA LEU A 120 -28.76 -12.41 -4.42
C LEU A 120 -29.44 -13.07 -3.22
N GLU A 121 -29.86 -14.31 -3.39
CA GLU A 121 -30.33 -15.17 -2.30
C GLU A 121 -29.27 -16.23 -2.01
N ALA A 122 -28.61 -16.11 -0.85
CA ALA A 122 -27.58 -17.03 -0.41
C ALA A 122 -28.20 -18.34 0.08
N ARG A 123 -27.64 -19.45 -0.36
CA ARG A 123 -28.03 -20.81 0.03
C ARG A 123 -26.84 -21.61 0.48
N ASP A 124 -27.07 -22.58 1.34
CA ASP A 124 -26.03 -23.51 1.79
C ASP A 124 -25.76 -24.62 0.75
N TYR A 125 -24.87 -25.56 1.03
CA TYR A 125 -24.59 -26.69 0.12
C TYR A 125 -25.72 -27.73 0.07
N LEU A 126 -26.70 -27.65 0.97
CA LEU A 126 -27.90 -28.47 0.96
C LEU A 126 -29.06 -27.79 0.21
N GLY A 127 -28.86 -26.55 -0.26
CA GLY A 127 -29.86 -25.77 -0.99
C GLY A 127 -30.81 -24.98 -0.08
N HIS A 128 -30.64 -25.02 1.24
CA HIS A 128 -31.44 -24.23 2.17
C HIS A 128 -31.04 -22.76 2.12
N ARG A 129 -32.03 -21.87 2.28
CA ARG A 129 -31.77 -20.43 2.37
C ARG A 129 -31.01 -20.12 3.65
N LYS A 130 -29.99 -19.26 3.54
CA LYS A 130 -29.28 -18.74 4.70
C LYS A 130 -30.19 -17.80 5.49
N GLU A 131 -30.06 -17.81 6.80
CA GLU A 131 -30.84 -16.94 7.71
C GLU A 131 -30.06 -15.70 8.16
N TYR A 132 -28.82 -15.55 7.68
CA TYR A 132 -27.91 -14.49 8.06
C TYR A 132 -26.98 -14.12 6.92
N GLY A 133 -26.41 -12.91 7.02
CA GLY A 133 -25.43 -12.41 6.06
C GLY A 133 -23.99 -12.50 6.57
N GLY A 134 -23.14 -11.63 6.03
CA GLY A 134 -21.72 -11.50 6.35
C GLY A 134 -20.79 -12.18 5.36
N ASP A 135 -21.31 -12.68 4.22
CA ASP A 135 -20.48 -13.25 3.17
C ASP A 135 -19.59 -12.17 2.53
N PHE A 136 -18.33 -12.50 2.27
CA PHE A 136 -17.44 -11.61 1.53
C PHE A 136 -17.65 -11.80 0.04
N LEU A 137 -18.40 -10.89 -0.57
CA LEU A 137 -18.77 -10.91 -1.97
C LEU A 137 -17.94 -9.90 -2.77
N ARG A 138 -17.43 -10.31 -3.93
CA ARG A 138 -16.80 -9.42 -4.90
C ARG A 138 -17.67 -9.30 -6.15
N ALA A 139 -18.34 -8.16 -6.26
CA ALA A 139 -19.17 -7.82 -7.40
C ALA A 139 -18.45 -6.89 -8.38
N ARG A 140 -18.52 -7.20 -9.68
CA ARG A 140 -18.00 -6.33 -10.74
C ARG A 140 -18.80 -6.40 -12.02
N ILE A 141 -18.77 -5.32 -12.78
CA ILE A 141 -19.07 -5.31 -14.21
C ILE A 141 -17.78 -5.10 -15.01
N PHE A 142 -17.69 -5.69 -16.19
CA PHE A 142 -16.50 -5.57 -17.03
C PHE A 142 -16.79 -5.84 -18.51
N SER A 143 -15.94 -5.27 -19.37
CA SER A 143 -15.94 -5.52 -20.81
C SER A 143 -14.48 -5.71 -21.26
N PRO A 144 -14.02 -6.95 -21.47
CA PRO A 144 -12.61 -7.23 -21.79
C PRO A 144 -12.09 -6.48 -23.02
N ALA A 145 -12.89 -6.42 -24.09
CA ALA A 145 -12.54 -5.72 -25.34
C ALA A 145 -12.27 -4.21 -25.13
N LEU A 146 -12.99 -3.60 -24.19
CA LEU A 146 -12.87 -2.18 -23.86
C LEU A 146 -11.83 -1.93 -22.76
N LYS A 147 -11.26 -3.01 -22.18
CA LYS A 147 -10.43 -2.97 -20.97
C LYS A 147 -11.10 -2.13 -19.89
N ALA A 148 -12.39 -2.37 -19.71
CA ALA A 148 -13.28 -1.60 -18.84
C ALA A 148 -13.75 -2.45 -17.67
N GLY A 149 -13.92 -1.82 -16.51
CA GLY A 149 -14.39 -2.50 -15.31
C GLY A 149 -14.82 -1.54 -14.21
N ALA A 150 -15.86 -1.89 -13.47
CA ALA A 150 -16.31 -1.15 -12.29
C ALA A 150 -16.79 -2.11 -11.20
N SER A 151 -16.66 -1.69 -9.95
CA SER A 151 -17.13 -2.47 -8.79
C SER A 151 -18.63 -2.27 -8.58
N GLY A 152 -19.32 -3.33 -8.14
CA GLY A 152 -20.68 -3.23 -7.61
C GLY A 152 -20.70 -2.82 -6.14
N LYS A 153 -21.79 -2.19 -5.70
CA LYS A 153 -22.07 -1.91 -4.30
C LYS A 153 -22.90 -3.06 -3.73
N VAL A 154 -22.37 -3.76 -2.72
CA VAL A 154 -23.10 -4.83 -2.03
C VAL A 154 -23.81 -4.25 -0.82
N LYS A 155 -25.11 -4.51 -0.71
CA LYS A 155 -25.92 -4.26 0.48
C LYS A 155 -26.38 -5.60 1.05
N ASP A 156 -25.90 -5.92 2.24
CA ASP A 156 -26.29 -7.10 3.00
C ASP A 156 -27.50 -6.76 3.89
N PHE A 157 -28.58 -7.54 3.79
CA PHE A 157 -29.77 -7.40 4.64
C PHE A 157 -29.68 -8.24 5.93
N ASN A 158 -28.59 -8.98 6.10
CA ASN A 158 -28.28 -9.85 7.23
C ASN A 158 -29.36 -10.92 7.49
N ASN A 159 -30.01 -11.39 6.43
CA ASN A 159 -31.03 -12.44 6.46
C ASN A 159 -30.84 -13.48 5.34
N GLY A 160 -29.60 -13.60 4.84
CA GLY A 160 -29.26 -14.42 3.68
C GLY A 160 -29.57 -13.79 2.32
N THR A 161 -30.11 -12.58 2.29
CA THR A 161 -30.36 -11.84 1.05
C THR A 161 -29.44 -10.64 0.92
N TYR A 162 -28.97 -10.38 -0.30
CA TYR A 162 -28.14 -9.24 -0.65
C TYR A 162 -28.71 -8.53 -1.88
N VAL A 163 -28.51 -7.22 -1.97
CA VAL A 163 -28.68 -6.47 -3.23
C VAL A 163 -27.33 -5.96 -3.68
N VAL A 164 -26.99 -6.26 -4.93
CA VAL A 164 -25.78 -5.78 -5.58
C VAL A 164 -26.17 -4.74 -6.62
N SER A 165 -25.79 -3.50 -6.38
CA SER A 165 -26.09 -2.36 -7.27
C SER A 165 -24.88 -2.02 -8.14
N PHE A 166 -25.08 -1.97 -9.45
CA PHE A 166 -24.09 -1.53 -10.42
C PHE A 166 -24.51 -0.20 -11.05
N THR A 167 -23.53 0.65 -11.36
CA THR A 167 -23.72 1.84 -12.21
C THR A 167 -23.11 1.55 -13.57
N LEU A 168 -23.87 1.75 -14.64
CA LEU A 168 -23.44 1.45 -16.00
C LEU A 168 -22.67 2.64 -16.60
N PHE A 169 -21.35 2.53 -16.69
CA PHE A 169 -20.49 3.66 -17.02
C PHE A 169 -20.15 3.81 -18.51
N TRP A 170 -20.39 2.78 -19.32
CA TRP A 170 -19.97 2.78 -20.72
C TRP A 170 -20.95 2.04 -21.62
N GLU A 171 -20.88 2.38 -22.91
CA GLU A 171 -21.64 1.77 -23.99
C GLU A 171 -21.06 0.41 -24.39
N GLY A 172 -21.94 -0.48 -24.84
CA GLY A 172 -21.61 -1.78 -25.42
C GLY A 172 -22.04 -2.95 -24.53
N PRO A 173 -21.59 -4.17 -24.87
CA PRO A 173 -21.86 -5.36 -24.08
C PRO A 173 -21.10 -5.31 -22.75
N VAL A 174 -21.82 -5.47 -21.64
CA VAL A 174 -21.28 -5.45 -20.28
C VAL A 174 -21.54 -6.79 -19.60
N SER A 175 -20.47 -7.46 -19.19
CA SER A 175 -20.56 -8.70 -18.41
C SER A 175 -20.61 -8.39 -16.93
N LEU A 176 -21.45 -9.12 -16.21
CA LEU A 176 -21.56 -9.06 -14.75
C LEU A 176 -20.92 -10.29 -14.10
N SER A 177 -20.34 -10.12 -12.92
CA SER A 177 -19.74 -11.22 -12.13
C SER A 177 -19.88 -10.91 -10.63
N ILE A 178 -20.30 -11.93 -9.87
CA ILE A 178 -20.45 -11.89 -8.41
C ILE A 178 -19.74 -13.13 -7.86
N LEU A 179 -18.56 -12.93 -7.30
CA LEU A 179 -17.77 -13.99 -6.70
C LEU A 179 -18.03 -14.08 -5.19
N LEU A 180 -18.32 -15.27 -4.70
CA LEU A 180 -18.22 -15.59 -3.28
C LEU A 180 -16.74 -15.77 -2.93
N MET A 181 -16.12 -14.75 -2.33
CA MET A 181 -14.72 -14.83 -1.92
C MET A 181 -14.57 -15.70 -0.68
N HIS A 182 -15.39 -15.46 0.35
CA HIS A 182 -15.49 -16.30 1.54
C HIS A 182 -16.93 -16.29 2.07
N PRO A 183 -17.46 -17.44 2.55
CA PRO A 183 -18.71 -17.45 3.28
C PRO A 183 -18.54 -16.77 4.65
N SER A 184 -19.65 -16.31 5.24
CA SER A 184 -19.66 -15.55 6.50
C SER A 184 -18.95 -16.26 7.66
N GLU A 185 -18.96 -17.59 7.69
CA GLU A 185 -18.23 -18.43 8.65
C GLU A 185 -16.71 -18.29 8.47
N GLY A 186 -16.25 -18.25 7.22
CA GLY A 186 -14.85 -18.03 6.89
C GLY A 186 -14.40 -16.61 7.23
N VAL A 187 -15.24 -15.61 6.95
CA VAL A 187 -14.98 -14.21 7.34
C VAL A 187 -14.87 -14.10 8.86
N SER A 188 -15.79 -14.71 9.59
CA SER A 188 -15.79 -14.74 11.05
C SER A 188 -14.56 -15.46 11.61
N ALA A 189 -14.16 -16.60 11.02
CA ALA A 189 -12.95 -17.33 11.40
C ALA A 189 -11.68 -16.50 11.17
N LEU A 190 -11.55 -15.81 10.03
CA LEU A 190 -10.43 -14.90 9.76
C LEU A 190 -10.38 -13.74 10.74
N TRP A 191 -11.53 -13.14 11.06
CA TRP A 191 -11.64 -12.04 12.01
C TRP A 191 -11.23 -12.48 13.42
N ARG A 192 -11.77 -13.61 13.90
CA ARG A 192 -11.37 -14.22 15.18
C ARG A 192 -9.88 -14.52 15.20
N ALA A 193 -9.36 -15.17 14.16
CA ALA A 193 -7.95 -15.50 14.07
C ALA A 193 -7.08 -14.24 14.14
N ARG A 194 -7.45 -13.17 13.43
CA ARG A 194 -6.72 -11.88 13.43
C ARG A 194 -6.61 -11.29 14.83
N LYS A 195 -7.64 -11.44 15.67
CA LYS A 195 -7.67 -10.94 17.05
C LYS A 195 -6.80 -11.76 18.03
N GLN A 196 -6.31 -12.95 17.67
CA GLN A 196 -5.53 -13.79 18.58
C GLN A 196 -4.06 -13.39 18.73
N GLY A 197 -3.59 -12.35 18.03
CA GLY A 197 -2.32 -11.70 18.33
C GLY A 197 -1.37 -11.53 17.15
N TYR A 198 -0.24 -10.87 17.45
CA TYR A 198 0.79 -10.45 16.50
C TYR A 198 1.91 -11.47 16.29
N ASP A 199 1.85 -12.63 16.95
CA ASP A 199 2.89 -13.67 16.90
C ASP A 199 2.90 -14.48 15.60
N ARG A 200 2.54 -13.84 14.48
CA ARG A 200 2.54 -14.44 13.14
C ARG A 200 3.80 -14.12 12.36
N ILE A 201 4.52 -13.08 12.77
CA ILE A 201 5.66 -12.54 12.05
C ILE A 201 6.83 -12.54 13.02
N ILE A 202 7.91 -13.24 12.64
CA ILE A 202 9.22 -13.10 13.27
C ILE A 202 9.85 -11.87 12.66
N PHE A 203 10.26 -10.92 13.49
CA PHE A 203 11.12 -9.83 13.07
C PHE A 203 12.52 -10.06 13.60
N THR A 204 13.51 -9.87 12.74
CA THR A 204 14.93 -10.05 13.05
C THR A 204 15.67 -8.77 12.70
N GLY A 205 16.21 -8.09 13.71
CA GLY A 205 17.04 -6.91 13.56
C GLY A 205 18.48 -7.31 13.25
N THR A 206 19.14 -6.56 12.37
CA THR A 206 20.55 -6.73 12.03
C THR A 206 21.34 -5.52 12.51
N PHE A 207 22.23 -5.75 13.46
CA PHE A 207 23.09 -4.74 14.06
C PHE A 207 24.50 -4.85 13.49
N VAL A 208 25.08 -3.73 13.05
CA VAL A 208 26.40 -3.71 12.42
C VAL A 208 27.40 -2.99 13.32
N SER A 209 28.47 -3.67 13.70
CA SER A 209 29.58 -3.10 14.47
C SER A 209 30.90 -3.45 13.79
N GLY A 210 31.49 -2.48 13.09
CA GLY A 210 32.64 -2.72 12.21
C GLY A 210 32.28 -3.69 11.07
N ASN A 211 33.03 -4.80 10.96
CA ASN A 211 32.77 -5.85 9.98
C ASN A 211 31.84 -6.96 10.49
N SER A 212 31.41 -6.89 11.76
CA SER A 212 30.55 -7.91 12.37
C SER A 212 29.08 -7.53 12.23
N GLN A 213 28.26 -8.52 11.89
CA GLN A 213 26.81 -8.40 11.89
C GLN A 213 26.23 -9.33 12.94
N VAL A 214 25.31 -8.81 13.75
CA VAL A 214 24.61 -9.58 14.78
C VAL A 214 23.12 -9.50 14.52
N HIS A 215 22.46 -10.65 14.56
CA HIS A 215 21.02 -10.77 14.37
C HIS A 215 20.34 -11.02 15.71
N THR A 216 19.31 -10.24 16.02
CA THR A 216 18.52 -10.41 17.25
C THR A 216 17.03 -10.34 16.97
N ASP A 217 16.25 -10.96 17.84
CA ASP A 217 14.79 -10.96 17.74
C ASP A 217 14.24 -9.56 18.06
N CYS A 218 13.23 -9.17 17.29
CA CYS A 218 12.49 -7.93 17.47
C CYS A 218 10.99 -8.17 17.41
N ALA A 219 10.20 -7.28 18.01
CA ALA A 219 8.74 -7.30 17.95
C ALA A 219 8.14 -5.96 18.44
N LEU A 220 6.86 -5.74 18.14
CA LEU A 220 6.05 -4.66 18.73
C LEU A 220 5.82 -4.89 20.22
N VAL A 221 5.65 -6.16 20.60
CA VAL A 221 5.49 -6.59 21.98
C VAL A 221 6.48 -7.72 22.20
N LEU A 222 7.47 -7.49 23.06
CA LEU A 222 8.53 -8.45 23.35
C LEU A 222 8.60 -8.67 24.86
N ASN A 223 8.07 -9.81 25.32
CA ASN A 223 8.15 -10.20 26.72
C ASN A 223 9.49 -10.89 26.97
N SER A 224 10.48 -10.13 27.42
CA SER A 224 11.82 -10.64 27.69
C SER A 224 12.40 -10.07 28.97
N SER A 225 13.19 -10.88 29.67
CA SER A 225 13.93 -10.48 30.87
C SER A 225 15.30 -9.84 30.56
N VAL A 226 15.70 -9.80 29.29
CA VAL A 226 16.97 -9.20 28.86
C VAL A 226 16.81 -7.74 28.42
N GLU A 227 17.93 -7.01 28.39
CA GLU A 227 17.94 -5.60 27.97
C GLU A 227 17.45 -5.45 26.51
N LEU A 228 16.55 -4.49 26.29
CA LEU A 228 15.94 -4.23 24.99
C LEU A 228 16.36 -2.88 24.43
N CYS A 229 16.60 -2.83 23.13
CA CYS A 229 16.64 -1.60 22.36
C CYS A 229 15.22 -1.16 22.03
N GLN A 230 14.85 0.05 22.48
CA GLN A 230 13.55 0.65 22.20
C GLN A 230 13.67 1.66 21.05
N TYR A 231 12.81 1.51 20.05
CA TYR A 231 12.67 2.42 18.91
C TYR A 231 11.28 3.03 18.96
N LEU A 232 11.15 4.16 19.68
CA LEU A 232 9.90 4.87 19.88
C LEU A 232 9.65 5.84 18.72
N ASP A 233 8.47 5.76 18.13
CA ASP A 233 7.91 6.82 17.30
C ASP A 233 7.13 7.79 18.19
N ALA A 234 7.64 9.02 18.33
CA ALA A 234 7.03 10.03 19.18
C ALA A 234 5.68 10.55 18.63
N GLN A 235 5.42 10.42 17.32
CA GLN A 235 4.17 10.89 16.71
C GLN A 235 3.03 9.92 17.00
N ASP A 236 3.29 8.64 16.79
CA ASP A 236 2.26 7.60 16.91
C ASP A 236 2.23 6.97 18.32
N GLN A 237 3.19 7.32 19.18
CA GLN A 237 3.41 6.71 20.50
C GLN A 237 3.60 5.19 20.43
N GLU A 238 4.00 4.68 19.27
CA GLU A 238 4.29 3.26 19.04
C GLU A 238 5.78 2.98 19.20
N ALA A 239 6.11 1.85 19.81
CA ALA A 239 7.49 1.42 19.98
C ALA A 239 7.73 0.05 19.37
N PHE A 240 8.90 -0.13 18.76
CA PHE A 240 9.47 -1.46 18.58
C PHE A 240 10.50 -1.76 19.63
N TYR A 241 10.67 -3.04 19.84
CA TYR A 241 11.70 -3.57 20.69
C TYR A 241 12.54 -4.58 19.92
N CYS A 242 13.85 -4.52 20.10
CA CYS A 242 14.78 -5.56 19.71
C CYS A 242 15.56 -6.00 20.94
N VAL A 243 15.91 -7.28 21.04
CA VAL A 243 16.88 -7.74 22.02
C VAL A 243 18.21 -7.04 21.76
N LYS A 244 18.76 -6.38 22.78
CA LYS A 244 20.03 -5.65 22.63
C LYS A 244 21.18 -6.65 22.52
N PRO A 245 21.98 -6.61 21.45
CA PRO A 245 23.13 -7.49 21.34
C PRO A 245 24.25 -7.11 22.34
N PRO A 246 24.98 -8.07 22.91
CA PRO A 246 26.10 -7.78 23.80
C PRO A 246 27.14 -6.89 23.12
N ASN A 247 27.60 -5.85 23.81
CA ASN A 247 28.63 -4.91 23.35
C ASN A 247 28.32 -4.19 22.02
N VAL A 248 27.06 -4.15 21.59
CA VAL A 248 26.63 -3.43 20.38
C VAL A 248 25.57 -2.39 20.76
N PRO A 249 25.74 -1.11 20.39
CA PRO A 249 24.77 -0.07 20.74
C PRO A 249 23.48 -0.21 19.92
N CYS A 250 22.36 0.21 20.49
CA CYS A 250 21.06 0.15 19.81
C CYS A 250 21.00 0.95 18.50
N ALA A 251 21.80 2.01 18.39
CA ALA A 251 21.94 2.81 17.18
C ALA A 251 22.61 2.05 16.00
N ALA A 252 23.20 0.88 16.26
CA ALA A 252 23.82 0.04 15.24
C ALA A 252 22.81 -0.79 14.43
N LEU A 253 21.50 -0.72 14.73
CA LEU A 253 20.47 -1.36 13.92
C LEU A 253 20.47 -0.76 12.51
N THR A 254 20.73 -1.60 11.51
CA THR A 254 20.79 -1.17 10.10
C THR A 254 19.68 -1.77 9.26
N HIS A 255 19.24 -2.99 9.57
CA HIS A 255 18.25 -3.70 8.78
C HIS A 255 17.25 -4.45 9.64
N MET A 256 16.02 -4.54 9.15
CA MET A 256 14.97 -5.40 9.70
C MET A 256 14.56 -6.41 8.64
N HIS A 257 14.47 -7.68 9.04
CA HIS A 257 13.94 -8.75 8.22
C HIS A 257 12.71 -9.35 8.88
N SER A 258 11.68 -9.67 8.11
CA SER A 258 10.46 -10.29 8.62
C SER A 258 10.19 -11.62 7.94
N LYS A 259 9.77 -12.63 8.70
CA LYS A 259 9.35 -13.95 8.19
C LYS A 259 8.06 -14.39 8.85
N ASN A 260 7.15 -15.00 8.08
CA ASN A 260 5.95 -15.59 8.65
C ASN A 260 6.28 -16.84 9.48
N LYS A 261 5.75 -16.92 10.70
CA LYS A 261 5.71 -18.17 11.49
C LYS A 261 4.75 -19.15 10.85
N GLN A 262 5.02 -20.44 11.01
CA GLN A 262 4.11 -21.52 10.62
C GLN A 262 3.02 -21.73 11.69
N VAL A 263 2.37 -20.65 12.12
CA VAL A 263 1.30 -20.66 13.13
C VAL A 263 -0.01 -20.29 12.44
N SER A 264 -1.05 -21.09 12.68
CA SER A 264 -2.40 -20.80 12.23
C SER A 264 -3.35 -20.82 13.42
N TYR A 265 -4.07 -19.72 13.59
CA TYR A 265 -5.14 -19.57 14.58
C TYR A 265 -6.51 -20.05 14.07
N LEU A 266 -6.52 -20.66 12.88
CA LEU A 266 -7.68 -21.36 12.35
C LEU A 266 -7.76 -22.75 12.97
N ARG A 267 -8.98 -23.13 13.37
CA ARG A 267 -9.30 -24.49 13.80
C ARG A 267 -9.10 -25.44 12.61
N GLN A 268 -8.84 -26.71 12.90
CA GLN A 268 -8.60 -27.70 11.85
C GLN A 268 -9.76 -27.80 10.85
N GLN A 269 -11.00 -27.77 11.35
CA GLN A 269 -12.21 -27.81 10.53
C GLN A 269 -12.30 -26.59 9.60
N GLU A 270 -12.03 -25.38 10.11
CA GLU A 270 -12.13 -24.12 9.36
C GLU A 270 -11.16 -24.06 8.17
N ARG A 271 -10.10 -24.88 8.14
CA ARG A 271 -9.14 -24.90 7.02
C ARG A 271 -9.82 -25.23 5.68
N SER A 272 -10.87 -26.05 5.71
CA SER A 272 -11.67 -26.39 4.52
C SER A 272 -12.31 -25.16 3.85
N LEU A 273 -12.61 -24.11 4.61
CA LEU A 273 -13.17 -22.85 4.10
C LEU A 273 -12.18 -22.06 3.24
N PHE A 274 -10.88 -22.37 3.37
CA PHE A 274 -9.79 -21.67 2.70
C PHE A 274 -9.06 -22.54 1.68
N GLU A 275 -9.64 -23.70 1.33
CA GLU A 275 -9.22 -24.44 0.16
C GLU A 275 -9.49 -23.61 -1.09
N ARG A 276 -8.54 -23.62 -2.04
CA ARG A 276 -8.57 -22.75 -3.21
C ARG A 276 -9.84 -22.93 -4.06
N SER A 277 -10.42 -24.13 -4.08
CA SER A 277 -11.68 -24.43 -4.77
C SER A 277 -12.90 -23.71 -4.18
N ASN A 278 -12.81 -23.28 -2.91
CA ASN A 278 -13.91 -22.63 -2.18
C ASN A 278 -13.76 -21.10 -2.13
N ILE A 279 -12.69 -20.54 -2.72
CA ILE A 279 -12.38 -19.10 -2.69
C ILE A 279 -12.64 -18.48 -4.07
N GLY A 280 -13.49 -17.46 -4.11
CA GLY A 280 -13.77 -16.70 -5.33
C GLY A 280 -14.58 -17.52 -6.33
N VAL A 281 -15.58 -18.25 -5.84
CA VAL A 281 -16.47 -19.07 -6.67
C VAL A 281 -17.57 -18.19 -7.27
N GLU A 282 -17.79 -18.29 -8.58
CA GLU A 282 -18.79 -17.50 -9.29
C GLU A 282 -20.21 -17.97 -8.93
N ILE A 283 -21.04 -17.03 -8.49
CA ILE A 283 -22.47 -17.28 -8.20
C ILE A 283 -23.29 -17.16 -9.47
N MET A 284 -22.91 -16.26 -10.38
CA MET A 284 -23.65 -16.05 -11.61
C MET A 284 -23.30 -17.15 -12.62
N GLY A 285 -24.06 -18.25 -12.59
CA GLY A 285 -23.71 -19.47 -13.33
C GLY A 285 -23.63 -19.31 -14.86
N LYS A 286 -24.45 -18.43 -15.47
CA LYS A 286 -24.44 -18.17 -16.92
C LYS A 286 -23.80 -16.82 -17.25
N PRO A 287 -23.27 -16.63 -18.47
CA PRO A 287 -22.79 -15.34 -18.93
C PRO A 287 -23.93 -14.33 -18.92
N ASN A 288 -23.95 -13.46 -17.91
CA ASN A 288 -24.93 -12.38 -17.80
C ASN A 288 -24.34 -11.16 -18.51
N VAL A 289 -24.61 -11.07 -19.82
CA VAL A 289 -24.22 -9.94 -20.66
C VAL A 289 -25.46 -9.08 -20.89
N ILE A 290 -25.34 -7.79 -20.54
CA ILE A 290 -26.37 -6.79 -20.83
C ILE A 290 -25.90 -5.84 -21.94
N SER A 291 -26.87 -5.29 -22.68
CA SER A 291 -26.61 -4.26 -23.69
C SER A 291 -26.77 -2.88 -23.08
N VAL A 292 -25.75 -2.04 -23.18
CA VAL A 292 -25.78 -0.65 -22.72
C VAL A 292 -25.62 0.29 -23.91
N SER A 293 -26.54 1.24 -24.04
CA SER A 293 -26.60 2.20 -25.14
C SER A 293 -26.56 3.64 -24.63
N LYS A 294 -26.34 4.58 -25.55
CA LYS A 294 -26.48 6.02 -25.27
C LYS A 294 -27.93 6.44 -25.51
N CYS A 295 -28.75 6.41 -24.46
CA CYS A 295 -30.13 6.85 -24.55
C CYS A 295 -30.27 8.38 -24.46
N ASN A 296 -29.50 9.01 -23.58
CA ASN A 296 -29.57 10.46 -23.38
C ASN A 296 -28.60 11.18 -24.32
N LYS A 297 -29.14 12.12 -25.11
CA LYS A 297 -28.35 13.12 -25.86
C LYS A 297 -27.92 14.31 -24.98
N GLU A 298 -28.38 14.35 -23.73
CA GLU A 298 -27.99 15.38 -22.78
C GLU A 298 -26.49 15.31 -22.51
N ALA A 299 -25.84 16.48 -22.52
CA ALA A 299 -24.43 16.57 -22.23
C ALA A 299 -24.18 15.99 -20.83
N VAL A 300 -23.33 14.95 -20.77
CA VAL A 300 -22.84 14.41 -19.49
C VAL A 300 -22.37 15.61 -18.65
N PRO A 301 -22.91 15.82 -17.43
CA PRO A 301 -22.57 16.98 -16.63
C PRO A 301 -21.05 17.11 -16.53
N VAL A 302 -20.52 18.28 -16.86
CA VAL A 302 -19.09 18.52 -16.81
C VAL A 302 -18.63 18.35 -15.37
N LYS A 303 -17.92 17.26 -15.11
CA LYS A 303 -17.38 16.97 -13.77
C LYS A 303 -16.36 18.02 -13.40
N GLU A 304 -16.50 18.59 -12.21
CA GLU A 304 -15.46 19.46 -11.66
C GLU A 304 -14.12 18.71 -11.54
N ARG A 305 -13.02 19.47 -11.48
CA ARG A 305 -11.69 18.89 -11.27
C ARG A 305 -11.60 18.29 -9.88
N CYS A 306 -11.00 17.11 -9.78
CA CYS A 306 -10.76 16.47 -8.48
C CYS A 306 -9.91 17.37 -7.57
N LYS A 307 -10.35 17.53 -6.32
CA LYS A 307 -9.67 18.26 -5.25
C LYS A 307 -9.28 17.29 -4.12
N PHE A 308 -8.27 17.66 -3.34
CA PHE A 308 -7.91 16.88 -2.15
C PHE A 308 -9.07 16.86 -1.15
N GLY A 309 -9.27 15.72 -0.48
CA GLY A 309 -10.31 15.55 0.54
C GLY A 309 -11.73 15.35 -0.01
N MET A 310 -11.91 15.25 -1.33
CA MET A 310 -13.24 14.94 -1.89
C MET A 310 -13.68 13.53 -1.49
N ILE A 311 -14.89 13.44 -0.94
CA ILE A 311 -15.51 12.16 -0.59
C ILE A 311 -15.93 11.46 -1.87
N SER A 312 -15.47 10.21 -2.03
CA SER A 312 -15.88 9.36 -3.13
C SER A 312 -17.08 8.52 -2.72
N GLY A 313 -18.13 8.51 -3.54
CA GLY A 313 -19.22 7.55 -3.42
C GLY A 313 -18.77 6.11 -3.75
N ILE A 314 -19.67 5.15 -3.55
CA ILE A 314 -19.51 3.76 -3.98
C ILE A 314 -20.48 3.49 -5.14
N PRO A 315 -20.00 3.07 -6.32
CA PRO A 315 -18.59 2.88 -6.68
C PRO A 315 -17.82 4.20 -6.82
N SER A 316 -16.51 4.16 -6.56
CA SER A 316 -15.64 5.34 -6.63
C SER A 316 -15.33 5.81 -8.05
N GLY A 317 -15.60 4.95 -9.03
CA GLY A 317 -15.29 5.20 -10.42
C GLY A 317 -15.29 3.91 -11.22
N HIS A 318 -14.70 3.99 -12.41
CA HIS A 318 -14.54 2.87 -13.31
C HIS A 318 -13.22 2.95 -14.06
N VAL A 319 -12.73 1.79 -14.48
CA VAL A 319 -11.66 1.70 -15.47
C VAL A 319 -12.29 1.73 -16.86
N TRP A 320 -11.72 2.50 -17.77
CA TRP A 320 -12.06 2.54 -19.18
C TRP A 320 -10.78 2.62 -20.00
N LYS A 321 -10.58 1.72 -20.96
CA LYS A 321 -9.36 1.66 -21.79
C LYS A 321 -8.08 1.71 -20.95
N ASN A 322 -7.99 0.89 -19.90
CA ASN A 322 -6.88 0.87 -18.92
C ASN A 322 -6.65 2.18 -18.13
N THR A 323 -7.60 3.10 -18.12
CA THR A 323 -7.50 4.38 -17.39
C THR A 323 -8.56 4.44 -16.31
N TRP A 324 -8.16 4.80 -15.09
CA TRP A 324 -9.09 5.02 -13.98
C TRP A 324 -9.82 6.35 -14.14
N ASN A 325 -11.15 6.33 -14.04
CA ASN A 325 -12.03 7.49 -14.16
C ASN A 325 -12.90 7.58 -12.91
N PRO A 326 -12.66 8.57 -12.02
CA PRO A 326 -13.50 8.78 -10.84
C PRO A 326 -14.96 9.07 -11.21
N ALA A 327 -15.88 8.60 -10.39
CA ALA A 327 -17.31 8.85 -10.58
C ALA A 327 -17.66 10.32 -10.32
N SER A 328 -17.11 10.91 -9.24
CA SER A 328 -17.48 12.24 -8.74
C SER A 328 -16.76 13.42 -9.39
N CYS A 329 -15.59 13.21 -10.00
CA CYS A 329 -14.74 14.30 -10.49
C CYS A 329 -13.93 13.90 -11.73
N SER A 330 -13.31 14.88 -12.38
CA SER A 330 -12.42 14.68 -13.53
C SER A 330 -10.95 14.82 -13.13
N LEU A 331 -10.15 13.81 -13.46
CA LEU A 331 -8.69 13.87 -13.31
C LEU A 331 -8.08 14.72 -14.43
N ALA A 332 -7.06 15.50 -14.09
CA ALA A 332 -6.21 16.10 -15.11
C ALA A 332 -5.34 15.01 -15.75
N PRO A 333 -5.15 15.03 -17.07
CA PRO A 333 -4.19 14.14 -17.72
C PRO A 333 -2.78 14.51 -17.23
N ILE A 334 -2.05 13.53 -16.68
CA ILE A 334 -0.71 13.74 -16.16
C ILE A 334 0.25 12.79 -16.87
N LYS A 335 1.32 13.34 -17.43
CA LYS A 335 2.44 12.54 -17.91
C LYS A 335 3.30 12.14 -16.71
N MET A 336 3.23 10.86 -16.35
CA MET A 336 3.91 10.30 -15.17
C MET A 336 5.38 10.72 -15.06
N LYS A 337 6.17 10.63 -16.16
CA LYS A 337 7.60 10.99 -16.15
C LYS A 337 7.85 12.47 -15.84
N GLU A 338 7.02 13.37 -16.35
CA GLU A 338 7.14 14.80 -16.10
C GLU A 338 6.70 15.14 -14.68
N CYS A 339 5.61 14.53 -14.20
CA CYS A 339 5.09 14.71 -12.85
C CYS A 339 6.09 14.26 -11.77
N LEU A 340 6.75 13.13 -11.99
CA LEU A 340 7.66 12.54 -11.00
C LEU A 340 9.10 13.09 -11.10
N ARG A 341 9.41 13.92 -12.11
CA ARG A 341 10.76 14.47 -12.32
C ARG A 341 11.23 15.28 -11.11
N GLY A 342 12.40 14.94 -10.56
CA GLY A 342 13.00 15.65 -9.43
C GLY A 342 12.27 15.45 -8.09
N LYS A 343 11.30 14.53 -8.01
CA LYS A 343 10.54 14.29 -6.77
C LYS A 343 11.06 13.09 -6.01
N PHE A 344 10.91 13.15 -4.69
CA PHE A 344 10.98 11.98 -3.83
C PHE A 344 9.61 11.34 -3.69
N ILE A 345 9.54 10.03 -3.90
CA ILE A 345 8.31 9.25 -3.75
C ILE A 345 8.53 8.28 -2.60
N HIS A 346 7.69 8.39 -1.57
CA HIS A 346 7.63 7.46 -0.47
C HIS A 346 6.45 6.51 -0.73
N LEU A 347 6.73 5.23 -0.91
CA LEU A 347 5.68 4.20 -1.05
C LEU A 347 5.59 3.39 0.23
N MET A 348 4.37 3.18 0.67
CA MET A 348 4.01 2.71 1.99
C MET A 348 2.81 1.76 1.86
N GLY A 349 2.87 0.56 2.46
CA GLY A 349 1.78 -0.41 2.38
C GLY A 349 2.24 -1.86 2.28
N ASP A 350 1.32 -2.73 1.87
CA ASP A 350 1.51 -4.19 1.85
C ASP A 350 2.33 -4.69 0.64
N SER A 351 2.33 -6.01 0.42
CA SER A 351 3.06 -6.64 -0.70
C SER A 351 2.72 -6.08 -2.09
N THR A 352 1.59 -5.40 -2.27
CA THR A 352 1.21 -4.68 -3.49
C THR A 352 2.15 -3.52 -3.79
N ILE A 353 2.76 -2.90 -2.78
CA ILE A 353 3.77 -1.85 -2.96
C ILE A 353 4.98 -2.38 -3.72
N ARG A 354 5.37 -3.64 -3.51
CA ARG A 354 6.45 -4.27 -4.29
C ARG A 354 6.13 -4.27 -5.79
N GLN A 355 4.88 -4.56 -6.16
CA GLN A 355 4.45 -4.55 -7.56
C GLN A 355 4.50 -3.12 -8.14
N TRP A 356 4.06 -2.13 -7.37
CA TRP A 356 4.18 -0.71 -7.77
C TRP A 356 5.64 -0.29 -7.96
N MET A 357 6.53 -0.72 -7.07
CA MET A 357 7.96 -0.45 -7.24
C MET A 357 8.52 -1.06 -8.52
N GLU A 358 8.23 -2.33 -8.77
CA GLU A 358 8.67 -3.04 -9.98
C GLU A 358 8.15 -2.33 -11.23
N TYR A 359 6.89 -1.88 -11.19
CA TYR A 359 6.29 -1.07 -12.24
C TYR A 359 7.04 0.26 -12.45
N PHE A 360 7.26 1.06 -11.40
CA PHE A 360 7.94 2.35 -11.54
C PHE A 360 9.38 2.20 -12.07
N LYS A 361 10.13 1.22 -11.55
CA LYS A 361 11.47 0.88 -12.08
C LYS A 361 11.43 0.54 -13.57
N SER A 362 10.45 -0.27 -13.99
CA SER A 362 10.31 -0.65 -15.40
C SER A 362 9.97 0.52 -16.33
N LYS A 363 9.38 1.60 -15.82
CA LYS A 363 8.94 2.76 -16.62
C LYS A 363 9.86 3.97 -16.53
N ILE A 364 10.75 4.02 -15.53
CA ILE A 364 11.57 5.19 -15.20
C ILE A 364 13.03 4.75 -14.98
N ASN A 365 13.83 4.78 -16.06
CA ASN A 365 15.20 4.28 -16.08
C ASN A 365 16.19 5.01 -15.14
N SER A 366 15.88 6.23 -14.68
CA SER A 366 16.74 7.07 -13.85
C SER A 366 16.40 7.04 -12.36
N MET A 367 15.74 5.97 -11.91
CA MET A 367 15.24 5.83 -10.55
C MET A 367 16.26 5.12 -9.67
N SER A 368 16.92 5.85 -8.76
CA SER A 368 17.70 5.24 -7.68
C SER A 368 16.77 4.83 -6.53
N GLN A 369 16.89 3.58 -6.10
CA GLN A 369 16.13 3.05 -4.98
C GLN A 369 16.89 3.32 -3.68
N TYR A 370 16.23 3.96 -2.73
CA TYR A 370 16.68 4.05 -1.35
C TYR A 370 15.67 3.28 -0.49
N LYS A 371 16.13 2.25 0.21
CA LYS A 371 15.34 1.68 1.32
C LYS A 371 15.44 2.68 2.46
N LEU A 372 14.36 3.38 2.77
CA LEU A 372 14.32 4.22 3.96
C LEU A 372 13.62 3.43 5.06
N PHE A 373 14.21 3.43 6.25
CA PHE A 373 13.57 2.91 7.45
C PHE A 373 12.68 3.99 8.06
N THR A 374 11.40 3.69 8.19
CA THR A 374 10.53 4.23 9.24
C THR A 374 9.74 3.08 9.84
N SER A 375 9.30 3.26 11.08
CA SER A 375 8.66 2.31 11.99
C SER A 375 7.76 1.22 11.34
N LEU A 376 8.22 -0.03 11.47
CA LEU A 376 7.51 -1.25 11.94
C LEU A 376 6.29 -1.82 11.25
N TRP A 377 5.64 -1.12 10.34
CA TRP A 377 4.51 -1.69 9.61
C TRP A 377 4.61 -1.52 8.11
N GLU A 378 5.62 -0.79 7.63
CA GLU A 378 5.61 -0.33 6.26
C GLU A 378 7.03 -0.40 5.70
N THR A 379 7.19 -1.16 4.62
CA THR A 379 8.46 -1.13 3.89
C THR A 379 8.50 0.21 3.14
N MET A 380 9.11 1.25 3.71
CA MET A 380 9.18 2.54 3.06
C MET A 380 10.27 2.53 1.97
N PHE A 381 9.86 2.70 0.72
CA PHE A 381 10.79 2.88 -0.38
C PHE A 381 10.78 4.34 -0.81
N SER A 382 11.96 4.93 -0.82
CA SER A 382 12.19 6.30 -1.30
C SER A 382 12.90 6.27 -2.65
N PHE A 383 12.52 7.17 -3.54
CA PHE A 383 13.12 7.31 -4.87
C PHE A 383 13.61 8.73 -5.09
N GLN A 384 14.69 8.94 -5.85
CA GLN A 384 15.09 10.28 -6.32
C GLN A 384 15.25 10.28 -7.84
N LEU A 385 14.81 11.35 -8.49
CA LEU A 385 14.84 11.50 -9.95
C LEU A 385 15.69 12.72 -10.39
N GLY A 386 17.04 12.61 -10.33
CA GLY A 386 18.06 13.53 -10.88
C GLY A 386 18.07 14.97 -10.29
N ARG A 387 19.18 15.68 -10.00
CA ARG A 387 20.56 15.77 -10.51
C ARG A 387 21.51 15.75 -9.29
N VAL A 388 22.62 15.01 -9.38
CA VAL A 388 23.62 14.91 -8.31
C VAL A 388 24.18 16.29 -7.95
N ARG A 389 23.90 16.74 -6.72
CA ARG A 389 24.81 17.59 -5.94
C ARG A 389 24.78 17.10 -4.50
N LYS A 390 25.89 16.48 -4.10
CA LYS A 390 26.28 15.99 -2.77
C LYS A 390 25.27 16.26 -1.65
N SER A 391 24.61 15.20 -1.21
CA SER A 391 24.32 14.97 0.20
C SER A 391 24.77 13.54 0.51
N LEU A 392 25.73 13.43 1.43
CA LEU A 392 26.23 12.15 1.93
C LEU A 392 25.06 11.33 2.46
N LEU A 393 24.92 10.10 1.99
CA LEU A 393 24.28 9.00 2.73
C LEU A 393 24.87 7.70 2.18
N TYR A 394 25.32 6.87 3.12
CA TYR A 394 26.28 5.79 2.97
C TYR A 394 25.96 4.80 1.83
N HIS A 395 26.99 4.51 1.02
CA HIS A 395 27.06 3.29 0.22
C HIS A 395 27.52 2.13 1.11
N SER A 396 26.92 0.96 0.92
CA SER A 396 27.63 -0.31 1.09
C SER A 396 27.37 -1.17 -0.14
N THR A 397 28.47 -1.73 -0.64
CA THR A 397 28.65 -2.70 -1.73
C THR A 397 27.72 -3.89 -1.69
#